data_AF-A0A6B3DVE6-F1
#
_entry.id   AF-A0A6B3DVE6-F1
#
_cell.length_a   1.000
_cell.length_b   1.000
_cell.length_c   1.000
_cell.angle_alpha   90.00
_cell.angle_beta   90.00
_cell.angle_gamma   90.00
#
_symmetry.space_group_name_H-M   'P 1'
#
loop_
_entity.id
_entity.type
_entity.pdbx_description
1 polymer ?
#
loop_
_entity_poly.entity_id
_entity_poly.type
_entity_poly.pdbx_seq_one_letter_code
_entity_poly.pdbx_strand_id
1 'polypeptide(L)'
;MDPVRYRILGTTQAVRPDGTAVPVGGARLRALLTVLALRPGRTVPVRVLVDEVWGAEPPADATGALQALVGRLRRALGADAVASDEGGYRLTAAADDIDLHRFERLTGEGLAALADGDAEKAAAVLDDALALWRDPALSDLPDRTAEAARRETRHLDARRARLTAALALGRAEE
;
A
#
# COMPACT_ATOMS: atom_id res chain seq x y z
N MET A 1 16.78 8.25 11.46
CA MET A 1 16.60 6.85 11.02
C MET A 1 15.52 6.89 9.97
N ASP A 2 15.77 6.36 8.78
CA ASP A 2 14.70 6.29 7.78
C ASP A 2 13.58 5.37 8.32
N PRO A 3 12.33 5.57 7.88
CA PRO A 3 11.21 4.74 8.31
C PRO A 3 11.21 3.38 7.62
N VAL A 4 10.52 2.40 8.23
CA VAL A 4 10.17 1.15 7.56
C VAL A 4 9.22 1.46 6.41
N ARG A 5 9.49 0.90 5.23
CA ARG A 5 8.64 1.05 4.05
C ARG A 5 7.69 -0.13 3.93
N TYR A 6 6.42 0.15 3.65
CA TYR A 6 5.37 -0.83 3.47
C TYR A 6 4.99 -0.91 2.00
N ARG A 7 4.99 -2.12 1.47
CA ARG A 7 4.71 -2.35 0.05
C ARG A 7 3.48 -3.24 -0.12
N ILE A 8 2.38 -2.66 -0.57
CA ILE A 8 1.06 -3.30 -0.73
C ILE A 8 0.54 -3.27 -2.18
N LEU A 9 1.31 -2.69 -3.11
CA LEU A 9 1.11 -2.83 -4.56
C LEU A 9 1.71 -4.14 -5.05
N GLY A 10 1.07 -5.23 -4.62
CA GLY A 10 1.51 -6.61 -4.78
C GLY A 10 1.44 -7.36 -3.46
N THR A 11 2.12 -8.52 -3.37
CA THR A 11 2.19 -9.23 -2.09
C THR A 11 2.80 -8.34 -1.02
N THR A 12 2.13 -8.27 0.14
CA THR A 12 2.45 -7.33 1.20
C THR A 12 3.83 -7.62 1.78
N GLN A 13 4.68 -6.60 1.75
CA GLN A 13 6.03 -6.65 2.30
C GLN A 13 6.26 -5.44 3.20
N ALA A 14 7.17 -5.61 4.16
CA ALA A 14 7.76 -4.50 4.89
C ALA A 14 9.28 -4.55 4.70
N VAL A 15 9.90 -3.39 4.52
CA VAL A 15 11.31 -3.25 4.20
C VAL A 15 11.93 -2.26 5.16
N ARG A 16 13.01 -2.65 5.82
CA ARG A 16 13.75 -1.77 6.73
C ARG A 16 14.50 -0.68 5.95
N PRO A 17 14.96 0.37 6.63
CA PRO A 17 15.81 1.42 6.07
C PRO A 17 17.02 0.93 5.28
N ASP A 18 17.65 -0.14 5.76
CA ASP A 18 18.82 -0.78 5.15
C ASP A 18 18.47 -1.63 3.92
N GLY A 19 17.20 -1.64 3.49
CA GLY A 19 16.69 -2.43 2.38
C GLY A 19 16.37 -3.89 2.74
N THR A 20 16.59 -4.33 3.98
CA THR A 20 16.32 -5.71 4.37
C THR A 20 14.81 -5.97 4.47
N ALA A 21 14.37 -7.09 3.92
CA ALA A 21 12.98 -7.51 4.04
C ALA A 21 12.66 -7.92 5.49
N VAL A 22 11.53 -7.46 6.01
CA VAL A 22 10.97 -7.94 7.27
C VAL A 22 10.08 -9.15 6.97
N PRO A 23 10.30 -10.31 7.61
CA PRO A 23 9.45 -11.47 7.41
C PRO A 23 8.06 -11.24 8.02
N VAL A 24 7.10 -10.87 7.18
CA VAL A 24 5.67 -10.80 7.55
C VAL A 24 5.03 -12.16 7.23
N GLY A 25 5.24 -13.13 8.13
CA GLY A 25 4.84 -14.52 7.93
C GLY A 25 3.33 -14.76 8.01
N GLY A 26 2.77 -15.33 6.95
CA GLY A 26 1.39 -15.85 6.89
C GLY A 26 0.36 -14.88 6.30
N ALA A 27 -0.63 -15.43 5.58
CA ALA A 27 -1.63 -14.67 4.85
C ALA A 27 -2.41 -13.69 5.75
N ARG A 28 -2.87 -14.13 6.94
CA ARG A 28 -3.60 -13.25 7.87
C ARG A 28 -2.74 -12.12 8.45
N LEU A 29 -1.44 -12.32 8.62
CA LEU A 29 -0.54 -11.27 9.10
C LEU A 29 -0.29 -10.21 8.02
N ARG A 30 -0.10 -10.66 6.77
CA ARG A 30 -0.03 -9.78 5.61
C ARG A 30 -1.33 -9.02 5.42
N ALA A 31 -2.47 -9.69 5.44
CA ALA A 31 -3.79 -9.07 5.37
C ALA A 31 -3.97 -7.95 6.41
N LEU A 32 -3.65 -8.22 7.69
CA LEU A 32 -3.73 -7.20 8.74
C LEU A 32 -2.86 -5.98 8.41
N LEU A 33 -1.62 -6.20 7.99
CA LEU A 33 -0.73 -5.12 7.61
C LEU A 33 -1.27 -4.33 6.41
N THR A 34 -1.82 -5.01 5.39
CA THR A 34 -2.46 -4.37 4.24
C THR A 34 -3.62 -3.47 4.67
N VAL A 35 -4.53 -3.96 5.53
CA VAL A 35 -5.72 -3.21 5.97
C VAL A 35 -5.35 -1.95 6.73
N LEU A 36 -4.32 -2.02 7.56
CA LEU A 36 -3.79 -0.86 8.29
C LEU A 36 -3.07 0.10 7.33
N ALA A 37 -2.26 -0.40 6.40
CA ALA A 37 -1.52 0.41 5.42
C ALA A 37 -2.44 1.13 4.41
N LEU A 38 -3.63 0.59 4.13
CA LEU A 38 -4.68 1.30 3.37
C LEU A 38 -5.16 2.59 4.05
N ARG A 39 -4.91 2.75 5.37
CA ARG A 39 -5.41 3.85 6.20
C ARG A 39 -4.27 4.44 7.05
N PRO A 40 -3.22 5.03 6.41
CA PRO A 40 -2.04 5.52 7.11
C PRO A 40 -2.42 6.53 8.20
N GLY A 41 -1.84 6.37 9.39
CA GLY A 41 -2.06 7.26 10.52
C GLY A 41 -3.48 7.26 11.09
N ARG A 42 -4.40 6.41 10.62
CA ARG A 42 -5.78 6.35 11.10
C ARG A 42 -6.05 5.06 11.86
N THR A 43 -6.77 5.17 12.96
CA THR A 43 -7.25 4.02 13.73
C THR A 43 -8.31 3.26 12.95
N VAL A 44 -8.10 1.95 12.81
CA VAL A 44 -9.06 1.02 12.23
C VAL A 44 -9.75 0.26 13.37
N PRO A 45 -11.08 0.31 13.48
CA PRO A 45 -11.80 -0.39 14.55
C PRO A 45 -11.58 -1.91 14.51
N VAL A 46 -11.57 -2.55 15.68
CA VAL A 46 -11.40 -4.02 15.80
C VAL A 46 -12.37 -4.79 14.92
N ARG A 47 -13.67 -4.42 14.92
CA ARG A 47 -14.69 -5.09 14.09
C ARG A 47 -14.32 -5.07 12.60
N VAL A 48 -13.85 -3.91 12.12
CA VAL A 48 -13.45 -3.74 10.71
C VAL A 48 -12.21 -4.57 10.45
N LEU A 49 -11.22 -4.56 11.33
CA LEU A 49 -10.02 -5.40 11.17
C LEU A 49 -10.37 -6.88 11.13
N VAL A 50 -11.33 -7.34 11.94
CA VAL A 50 -11.80 -8.72 11.91
C VAL A 50 -12.44 -9.06 10.57
N ASP A 51 -13.42 -8.26 10.15
CA ASP A 51 -14.14 -8.50 8.89
C ASP A 51 -13.17 -8.52 7.70
N GLU A 52 -12.21 -7.61 7.68
CA GLU A 52 -11.24 -7.46 6.60
C GLU A 52 -10.18 -8.55 6.56
N VAL A 53 -9.72 -8.98 7.74
CA VAL A 53 -8.67 -10.00 7.84
C VAL A 53 -9.23 -11.39 7.64
N TRP A 54 -10.46 -11.67 8.09
CA TRP A 54 -11.06 -13.01 8.06
C TRP A 54 -12.17 -13.21 7.03
N GLY A 55 -12.81 -12.15 6.54
CA GLY A 55 -13.97 -12.26 5.65
C GLY A 55 -15.15 -12.93 6.36
N ALA A 56 -15.83 -13.83 5.66
CA ALA A 56 -17.00 -14.55 6.18
C ALA A 56 -16.69 -15.60 7.27
N GLU A 57 -15.41 -15.92 7.52
CA GLU A 57 -14.99 -17.01 8.43
C GLU A 57 -14.07 -16.52 9.56
N PRO A 58 -14.56 -15.66 10.48
CA PRO A 58 -13.80 -15.26 11.66
C PRO A 58 -13.67 -16.42 12.67
N PRO A 59 -12.58 -16.48 13.45
CA PRO A 59 -12.44 -17.47 14.51
C PRO A 59 -13.39 -17.14 15.68
N ALA A 60 -13.70 -18.15 16.49
CA ALA A 60 -14.60 -18.00 17.64
C ALA A 60 -14.16 -16.88 18.62
N ASP A 61 -12.84 -16.75 18.84
CA ASP A 61 -12.25 -15.61 19.54
C ASP A 61 -11.48 -14.70 18.55
N ALA A 62 -12.24 -13.91 17.79
CA ALA A 62 -11.69 -12.96 16.82
C ALA A 62 -10.84 -11.86 17.47
N THR A 63 -11.21 -11.41 18.67
CA THR A 63 -10.47 -10.36 19.37
C THR A 63 -9.10 -10.85 19.84
N GLY A 64 -9.04 -12.03 20.48
CA GLY A 64 -7.77 -12.64 20.88
C GLY A 64 -6.90 -12.99 19.68
N ALA A 65 -7.49 -13.50 18.60
CA ALA A 65 -6.76 -13.79 17.36
C ALA A 65 -6.15 -12.51 16.74
N LEU A 66 -6.90 -11.40 16.74
CA LEU A 66 -6.41 -10.10 16.26
C LEU A 66 -5.27 -9.56 17.13
N GLN A 67 -5.42 -9.61 18.45
CA GLN A 67 -4.37 -9.21 19.39
C GLN A 67 -3.08 -10.02 19.16
N ALA A 68 -3.19 -11.33 18.91
CA ALA A 68 -2.06 -12.19 18.59
C ALA A 68 -1.39 -11.84 17.24
N LEU A 69 -2.16 -11.42 16.23
CA LEU A 69 -1.61 -10.89 14.98
C LEU A 69 -0.89 -9.56 15.19
N VAL A 70 -1.47 -8.64 15.96
CA VAL A 70 -0.83 -7.35 16.29
C VAL A 70 0.48 -7.56 17.06
N GLY A 71 0.49 -8.46 18.05
CA GLY A 71 1.70 -8.81 18.79
C GLY A 71 2.79 -9.41 17.89
N ARG A 72 2.42 -10.17 16.85
CA ARG A 72 3.36 -10.67 15.83
C ARG A 72 3.90 -9.54 14.94
N LEU A 73 3.06 -8.61 14.49
CA LEU A 73 3.51 -7.44 13.71
C LEU A 73 4.50 -6.61 14.52
N ARG A 74 4.19 -6.30 15.78
CA ARG A 74 5.08 -5.55 16.68
C ARG A 74 6.44 -6.23 16.88
N ARG A 75 6.46 -7.56 17.02
CA ARG A 75 7.72 -8.32 17.11
C ARG A 75 8.55 -8.26 15.83
N ALA A 76 7.90 -8.25 14.66
CA ALA A 76 8.60 -8.24 13.38
C ALA A 76 9.09 -6.83 12.98
N LEU A 77 8.24 -5.82 13.19
CA LEU A 77 8.42 -4.45 12.68
C LEU A 77 8.97 -3.47 13.73
N GLY A 78 8.89 -3.82 15.02
CA GLY A 78 9.16 -2.92 16.15
C GLY A 78 7.90 -2.65 16.97
N ALA A 79 8.07 -2.48 18.28
CA ALA A 79 6.96 -2.35 19.23
C ALA A 79 6.00 -1.19 18.87
N ASP A 80 6.55 -0.09 18.36
CA ASP A 80 5.81 1.14 18.05
C ASP A 80 5.22 1.16 16.63
N ALA A 81 5.49 0.13 15.81
CA ALA A 81 5.02 0.08 14.42
C ALA A 81 3.48 0.03 14.31
N VAL A 82 2.82 -0.55 15.31
CA VAL A 82 1.36 -0.58 15.40
C VAL A 82 0.95 -0.03 16.76
N ALA A 83 0.24 1.08 16.76
CA ALA A 83 -0.29 1.66 17.99
C ALA A 83 -1.68 1.10 18.30
N SER A 84 -1.95 0.94 19.60
CA SER A 84 -3.27 0.61 20.12
C SER A 84 -3.97 1.90 20.50
N ASP A 85 -5.17 2.10 19.96
CA ASP A 85 -6.05 3.21 20.27
C ASP A 85 -7.34 2.70 20.88
N GLU A 86 -8.17 3.62 21.36
CA GLU A 86 -9.51 3.30 21.82
C GLU A 86 -10.31 2.60 20.69
N GLY A 87 -10.64 1.32 20.92
CA GLY A 87 -11.45 0.51 20.01
C GLY A 87 -10.75 -0.01 18.75
N GLY A 88 -9.43 0.14 18.59
CA GLY A 88 -8.76 -0.27 17.35
C GLY A 88 -7.23 -0.19 17.34
N TYR A 89 -6.69 -0.28 16.12
CA TYR A 89 -5.26 -0.23 15.87
C TYR A 89 -4.95 0.68 14.69
N ARG A 90 -3.79 1.34 14.71
CA ARG A 90 -3.26 2.12 13.59
C ARG A 90 -1.84 1.70 13.25
N LEU A 91 -1.48 1.78 11.97
CA LEU A 91 -0.07 1.70 11.55
C LEU A 91 0.60 3.04 11.82
N THR A 92 1.73 3.02 12.51
CA THR A 92 2.56 4.21 12.77
C THR A 92 3.50 4.42 11.58
N ALA A 93 2.95 4.97 10.49
CA ALA A 93 3.67 5.24 9.24
C ALA A 93 3.13 6.52 8.59
N ALA A 94 4.00 7.28 7.95
CA ALA A 94 3.59 8.36 7.07
C ALA A 94 2.99 7.78 5.79
N ALA A 95 2.18 8.57 5.07
CA ALA A 95 1.62 8.13 3.79
C ALA A 95 2.72 7.76 2.78
N ASP A 96 3.79 8.56 2.69
CA ASP A 96 4.92 8.31 1.78
C ASP A 96 5.77 7.07 2.13
N ASP A 97 5.59 6.49 3.33
CA ASP A 97 6.23 5.22 3.71
C ASP A 97 5.54 4.02 3.06
N ILE A 98 4.37 4.23 2.46
CA ILE A 98 3.52 3.20 1.87
C ILE A 98 3.45 3.41 0.36
N ASP A 99 3.87 2.40 -0.39
CA ASP A 99 3.97 2.45 -1.86
C ASP A 99 2.67 2.90 -2.55
N LEU A 100 1.50 2.49 -2.03
CA LEU A 100 0.19 2.87 -2.55
C LEU A 100 -0.04 4.38 -2.54
N HIS A 101 0.22 5.04 -1.41
CA HIS A 101 -0.05 6.48 -1.27
C HIS A 101 1.03 7.29 -1.98
N ARG A 102 2.27 6.78 -2.00
CA ARG A 102 3.35 7.34 -2.83
C ARG A 102 3.00 7.26 -4.31
N PHE A 103 2.47 6.13 -4.78
CA PHE A 103 1.99 5.96 -6.16
C PHE A 103 0.88 6.96 -6.50
N GLU A 104 -0.11 7.14 -5.62
CA GLU A 104 -1.19 8.11 -5.84
C GLU A 104 -0.68 9.54 -5.96
N ARG A 105 0.25 9.93 -5.07
CA ARG A 105 0.88 11.25 -5.09
C ARG A 105 1.68 11.47 -6.37
N LEU A 106 2.57 10.54 -6.72
CA LEU A 106 3.39 10.64 -7.94
C LEU A 106 2.51 10.65 -9.19
N THR A 107 1.46 9.84 -9.25
CA THR A 107 0.52 9.88 -10.38
C THR A 107 -0.18 11.24 -10.48
N GLY A 108 -0.57 11.83 -9.35
CA GLY A 108 -1.13 13.19 -9.34
C GLY A 108 -0.14 14.24 -9.84
N GLU A 109 1.11 14.17 -9.41
CA GLU A 109 2.19 15.07 -9.85
C GLU A 109 2.49 14.91 -11.36
N GLY A 110 2.57 13.68 -11.85
CA GLY A 110 2.80 13.41 -13.27
C GLY A 110 1.67 13.90 -14.17
N LEU A 111 0.41 13.75 -13.73
CA LEU A 111 -0.75 14.28 -14.45
C LEU A 111 -0.77 15.82 -14.46
N ALA A 112 -0.39 16.46 -13.36
CA ALA A 112 -0.28 17.91 -13.30
C ALA A 112 0.82 18.43 -14.23
N ALA A 113 2.00 17.81 -14.20
CA ALA A 113 3.10 18.16 -15.11
C ALA A 113 2.69 18.03 -16.59
N LEU A 114 1.97 16.97 -16.94
CA LEU A 114 1.47 16.78 -18.30
C LEU A 114 0.46 17.86 -18.71
N ALA A 115 -0.44 18.26 -17.79
CA ALA A 115 -1.39 19.34 -18.04
C ALA A 115 -0.70 20.70 -18.21
N ASP A 116 0.42 20.92 -17.54
CA ASP A 116 1.25 22.12 -17.64
C ASP A 116 2.19 22.09 -18.86
N GLY A 117 2.20 21.01 -19.63
CA GLY A 117 3.04 20.83 -20.83
C GLY A 117 4.48 20.38 -20.57
N ASP A 118 4.81 20.05 -19.32
CA ASP A 118 6.13 19.50 -18.93
C ASP A 118 6.13 17.97 -19.08
N ALA A 119 6.25 17.53 -20.34
CA ALA A 119 6.22 16.12 -20.70
C ALA A 119 7.43 15.35 -20.14
N GLU A 120 8.61 15.96 -20.06
CA GLU A 120 9.79 15.36 -19.45
C GLU A 120 9.57 15.03 -17.97
N LYS A 121 9.07 16.00 -17.19
CA LYS A 121 8.77 15.76 -15.77
C LYS A 121 7.65 14.74 -15.61
N ALA A 122 6.61 14.83 -16.43
CA ALA A 122 5.50 13.87 -16.39
C ALA A 122 6.00 12.44 -16.61
N ALA A 123 6.83 12.21 -17.62
CA ALA A 123 7.39 10.89 -17.91
C ALA A 123 8.23 10.37 -16.73
N ALA A 124 9.17 11.16 -16.22
CA ALA A 124 10.05 10.74 -15.13
C ALA A 124 9.28 10.39 -13.84
N VAL A 125 8.31 11.23 -13.44
CA VAL A 125 7.52 11.01 -12.24
C VAL A 125 6.57 9.81 -12.39
N LEU A 126 5.99 9.61 -13.57
CA LEU A 126 5.12 8.48 -13.84
C LEU A 126 5.89 7.16 -13.92
N ASP A 127 7.11 7.16 -14.46
CA ASP A 127 7.99 5.98 -14.43
C ASP A 127 8.30 5.57 -12.97
N ASP A 128 8.63 6.54 -12.10
CA ASP A 128 8.80 6.30 -10.66
C ASP A 128 7.53 5.77 -9.98
N ALA A 129 6.35 6.27 -10.36
CA ALA A 129 5.07 5.80 -9.84
C ALA A 129 4.81 4.34 -10.24
N LEU A 130 4.97 4.03 -11.52
CA LEU A 130 4.71 2.72 -12.09
C LEU A 130 5.69 1.65 -11.56
N ALA A 131 6.94 2.02 -11.29
CA ALA A 131 7.94 1.13 -10.70
C ALA A 131 7.60 0.64 -9.28
N LEU A 132 6.63 1.24 -8.60
CA LEU A 132 6.16 0.80 -7.27
C LEU A 132 5.29 -0.47 -7.35
N TRP A 133 4.68 -0.74 -8.51
CA TRP A 133 3.84 -1.91 -8.73
C TRP A 133 4.69 -3.15 -8.98
N ARG A 134 4.42 -4.23 -8.23
CA ARG A 134 5.16 -5.50 -8.33
C ARG A 134 4.30 -6.66 -8.80
N ASP A 135 3.09 -6.75 -8.23
CA ASP A 135 2.07 -7.76 -8.51
C ASP A 135 0.69 -7.07 -8.44
N PRO A 136 -0.44 -7.77 -8.75
CA PRO A 136 -1.76 -7.21 -8.55
C PRO A 136 -1.98 -6.65 -7.13
N ALA A 137 -2.61 -5.50 -7.04
CA ALA A 137 -2.78 -4.81 -5.76
C ALA A 137 -3.64 -5.62 -4.77
N LEU A 138 -3.30 -5.53 -3.48
CA LEU A 138 -4.08 -6.09 -2.37
C LEU A 138 -4.31 -7.61 -2.44
N SER A 139 -3.36 -8.35 -3.03
CA SER A 139 -3.44 -9.81 -3.23
C SER A 139 -3.60 -10.63 -1.95
N ASP A 140 -3.34 -10.03 -0.78
CA ASP A 140 -3.46 -10.70 0.52
C ASP A 140 -4.86 -10.58 1.15
N LEU A 141 -5.80 -9.85 0.54
CA LEU A 141 -7.13 -9.62 1.09
C LEU A 141 -8.18 -10.52 0.42
N PRO A 142 -8.99 -11.27 1.20
CA PRO A 142 -9.90 -12.28 0.67
C PRO A 142 -11.03 -11.72 -0.21
N ASP A 143 -11.54 -10.51 0.09
CA ASP A 143 -12.79 -10.00 -0.51
C ASP A 143 -12.68 -8.56 -1.07
N ARG A 144 -11.47 -8.09 -1.41
CA ARG A 144 -11.24 -6.70 -1.85
C ARG A 144 -11.24 -6.50 -3.36
N THR A 145 -12.07 -7.22 -4.10
CA THR A 145 -12.15 -7.14 -5.57
C THR A 145 -12.43 -5.72 -6.07
N ALA A 146 -13.39 -5.01 -5.47
CA ALA A 146 -13.72 -3.65 -5.88
C ALA A 146 -12.61 -2.62 -5.57
N GLU A 147 -11.92 -2.77 -4.43
CA GLU A 147 -10.82 -1.87 -4.08
C GLU A 147 -9.60 -2.17 -4.95
N ALA A 148 -9.25 -3.44 -5.15
CA ALA A 148 -8.20 -3.86 -6.07
C ALA A 148 -8.49 -3.35 -7.49
N ALA A 149 -9.72 -3.51 -7.99
CA ALA A 149 -10.13 -3.01 -9.31
C ALA A 149 -10.00 -1.48 -9.44
N ARG A 150 -10.32 -0.73 -8.37
CA ARG A 150 -10.07 0.73 -8.34
C ARG A 150 -8.58 1.03 -8.45
N ARG A 151 -7.72 0.30 -7.74
CA ARG A 151 -6.27 0.50 -7.81
C ARG A 151 -5.71 0.14 -9.18
N GLU A 152 -6.16 -0.95 -9.79
CA GLU A 152 -5.77 -1.33 -11.14
C GLU A 152 -6.25 -0.34 -12.20
N THR A 153 -7.44 0.23 -12.04
CA THR A 153 -7.91 1.32 -12.91
C THR A 153 -6.96 2.51 -12.82
N ARG A 154 -6.55 2.89 -11.61
CA ARG A 154 -5.61 4.00 -11.41
C ARG A 154 -4.23 3.69 -12.00
N HIS A 155 -3.78 2.44 -11.93
CA HIS A 155 -2.55 1.97 -12.57
C HIS A 155 -2.62 2.15 -14.10
N LEU A 156 -3.74 1.76 -14.72
CA LEU A 156 -3.95 1.94 -16.15
C LEU A 156 -3.95 3.43 -16.55
N ASP A 157 -4.54 4.30 -15.73
CA ASP A 157 -4.54 5.74 -16.00
C ASP A 157 -3.12 6.34 -15.94
N ALA A 158 -2.31 5.91 -14.97
CA ALA A 158 -0.90 6.31 -14.88
C ALA A 158 -0.10 5.85 -16.13
N ARG A 159 -0.32 4.61 -16.60
CA ARG A 159 0.30 4.10 -17.82
C ARG A 159 -0.10 4.91 -19.06
N ARG A 160 -1.39 5.23 -19.20
CA ARG A 160 -1.89 6.06 -20.30
C ARG A 160 -1.22 7.44 -20.29
N ALA A 161 -1.14 8.07 -19.12
CA ALA A 161 -0.50 9.38 -18.97
C ALA A 161 0.99 9.32 -19.34
N ARG A 162 1.71 8.25 -18.95
CA ARG A 162 3.11 8.05 -19.35
C ARG A 162 3.20 8.01 -20.87
N LEU A 163 2.40 7.16 -21.53
CA LEU A 163 2.39 7.07 -22.99
C LEU A 163 2.08 8.41 -23.66
N THR A 164 1.15 9.20 -23.10
CA THR A 164 0.89 10.56 -23.60
C THR A 164 2.12 11.47 -23.47
N ALA A 165 2.84 11.42 -22.35
CA ALA A 165 4.09 12.15 -22.19
C ALA A 165 5.15 11.70 -23.21
N ALA A 166 5.30 10.39 -23.43
CA ALA A 166 6.21 9.82 -24.42
C ALA A 166 5.96 10.34 -25.83
N LEU A 167 4.68 10.39 -26.24
CA LEU A 167 4.26 10.91 -27.54
C LEU A 167 4.59 12.39 -27.68
N ALA A 168 4.35 13.20 -26.64
CA ALA A 168 4.71 14.63 -26.64
C ALA A 168 6.23 14.86 -26.78
N LEU A 169 7.05 13.94 -26.28
CA LEU A 169 8.51 13.95 -26.40
C LEU A 169 9.04 13.40 -27.73
N GLY A 170 8.17 12.91 -28.62
CA GLY A 170 8.59 12.21 -29.84
C GLY A 170 9.20 10.83 -29.57
N ARG A 171 8.98 10.24 -28.40
CA ARG A 171 9.50 8.93 -27.97
C ARG A 171 8.42 7.84 -28.06
N ALA A 172 7.70 7.80 -29.18
CA ALA A 172 6.53 6.94 -29.35
C ALA A 172 6.82 5.42 -29.28
N GLU A 173 8.09 5.02 -29.40
CA GLU A 173 8.54 3.63 -29.32
C GLU A 173 8.88 3.19 -27.88
N GLU A 174 8.89 4.12 -26.91
CA GLU A 174 9.07 3.86 -25.46
C GLU A 174 7.73 3.72 -24.72
#